data_AF-K1SQF6-F1
#
_entry.id   AF-K1SQF6-F1
#
_cell.length_a   1.000
_cell.length_b   1.000
_cell.length_c   1.000
_cell.angle_alpha   90.00
_cell.angle_beta   90.00
_cell.angle_gamma   90.00
#
_symmetry.space_group_name_H-M   'P 1'
#
loop_
_entity.id
_entity.type
_entity.pdbx_description
1 polymer ?
#
loop_
_entity_poly.entity_id
_entity_poly.type
_entity_poly.pdbx_seq_one_letter_code
_entity_poly.pdbx_strand_id
1 'polypeptide(L)'
;PIIDNDKKIIDIDGGCSVKSAGQINTFIITKDGESYSYDNVFEPSEPCEKCTVIKDYTAARHYSYLDYEKSDLEILGKSDGLVSVRDKHSGNSGLILENYIAQWGDGHYHGWTNLDAFVCVNKGETFCVYYKNEKYCYGIAQSGEVGMIPLDCVAVFKEKYV
;
A
#
# COMPACT_ATOMS: atom_id res chain seq x y z
N PRO A 1 0.49 9.21 10.90
CA PRO A 1 1.61 9.70 11.75
C PRO A 1 1.76 8.78 12.96
N ILE A 2 2.99 8.54 13.41
CA ILE A 2 3.25 7.81 14.66
C ILE A 2 3.63 8.84 15.72
N ILE A 3 2.93 8.85 16.85
CA ILE A 3 3.20 9.75 17.97
C ILE A 3 3.65 8.92 19.15
N ASP A 4 4.91 9.09 19.54
CA ASP A 4 5.49 8.52 20.76
C ASP A 4 5.69 9.65 21.76
N ASN A 5 4.76 9.77 22.71
CA ASN A 5 4.79 10.84 23.71
C ASN A 5 5.94 10.70 24.71
N ASP A 6 6.33 9.47 25.04
CA ASP A 6 7.41 9.20 26.00
C ASP A 6 8.76 9.64 25.42
N LYS A 7 8.99 9.32 24.15
CA LYS A 7 10.20 9.73 23.43
C LYS A 7 10.10 11.14 22.85
N LYS A 8 8.91 11.75 22.88
CA LYS A 8 8.60 13.05 22.26
C LYS A 8 8.89 13.06 20.74
N ILE A 9 8.51 11.99 20.06
CA ILE A 9 8.71 11.80 18.63
C ILE A 9 7.37 11.87 17.92
N ILE A 10 7.32 12.64 16.84
CA ILE A 10 6.25 12.62 15.85
C ILE A 10 6.91 12.21 14.54
N ASP A 11 6.48 11.09 13.99
CA ASP A 11 6.91 10.61 12.68
C ASP A 11 5.76 10.74 11.68
N ILE A 12 6.05 11.35 10.53
CA ILE A 12 5.10 11.58 9.45
C ILE A 12 5.74 11.00 8.21
N ASP A 13 5.21 9.88 7.73
CA ASP A 13 5.64 9.31 6.47
C ASP A 13 5.34 10.29 5.31
N GLY A 14 6.30 10.42 4.41
CA GLY A 14 6.28 11.36 3.30
C GLY A 14 6.79 10.70 2.05
N GLY A 15 5.95 10.63 1.02
CA GLY A 15 6.30 10.05 -0.27
C GLY A 15 5.34 10.49 -1.35
N CYS A 16 5.64 11.62 -1.99
CA CYS A 16 4.93 12.11 -3.17
C CYS A 16 5.80 11.87 -4.41
N SER A 17 5.22 11.31 -5.47
CA SER A 17 5.85 11.18 -6.81
C SER A 17 7.03 10.20 -6.95
N VAL A 18 7.38 9.42 -5.91
CA VAL A 18 8.39 8.34 -6.02
C VAL A 18 7.76 7.02 -6.47
N LYS A 19 6.50 6.76 -6.09
CA LYS A 19 5.73 5.56 -6.43
C LYS A 19 4.34 5.95 -6.94
N SER A 20 3.70 5.07 -7.72
CA SER A 20 2.37 5.34 -8.31
C SER A 20 1.28 5.61 -7.28
N ALA A 21 1.33 4.94 -6.13
CA ALA A 21 0.44 5.20 -4.99
C ALA A 21 1.11 6.17 -3.99
N GLY A 22 1.54 7.33 -4.49
CA GLY A 22 2.05 8.42 -3.67
C GLY A 22 0.94 9.25 -3.04
N GLN A 23 1.24 9.91 -1.93
CA GLN A 23 0.29 10.77 -1.23
C GLN A 23 0.97 11.98 -0.60
N ILE A 24 0.24 13.09 -0.58
CA ILE A 24 0.60 14.28 0.20
C ILE A 24 -0.09 14.12 1.56
N ASN A 25 0.71 13.89 2.59
CA ASN A 25 0.23 13.75 3.97
C ASN A 25 0.31 15.09 4.70
N THR A 26 -0.76 15.46 5.40
CA THR A 26 -0.79 16.62 6.30
C THR A 26 -1.10 16.16 7.71
N PHE A 27 -0.20 16.48 8.63
CA PHE A 27 -0.42 16.30 10.06
C PHE A 27 -0.98 17.58 10.67
N ILE A 28 -2.11 17.48 11.36
CA ILE A 28 -2.83 18.60 11.93
C ILE A 28 -2.71 18.50 13.45
N ILE A 29 -2.17 19.55 14.07
CA ILE A 29 -2.15 19.71 15.52
C ILE A 29 -3.11 20.85 15.86
N THR A 30 -4.17 20.56 16.59
CA THR A 30 -5.10 21.57 17.09
C THR A 30 -4.84 21.79 18.57
N LYS A 31 -4.76 23.06 18.99
CA LYS A 31 -4.59 23.46 20.38
C LYS A 31 -5.88 24.12 20.87
N ASP A 32 -6.42 23.62 21.99
CA ASP A 32 -7.56 24.20 22.69
C ASP A 32 -7.20 24.37 24.18
N GLY A 33 -6.91 25.61 24.58
CA GLY A 33 -6.33 25.91 25.89
C GLY A 33 -4.98 25.18 26.10
N GLU A 34 -4.93 24.33 27.13
CA GLU A 34 -3.79 23.46 27.42
C GLU A 34 -3.86 22.08 26.74
N SER A 35 -4.95 21.78 26.04
CA SER A 35 -5.17 20.50 25.37
C SER A 35 -4.68 20.53 23.93
N TYR A 36 -4.14 19.41 23.47
CA TYR A 36 -3.79 19.18 22.07
C TYR A 36 -4.59 18.01 21.52
N SER A 37 -5.08 18.14 20.30
CA SER A 37 -5.59 17.03 19.49
C SER A 37 -4.79 16.91 18.20
N TYR A 38 -4.77 15.70 17.66
CA TYR A 38 -3.98 15.32 16.52
C TYR A 38 -4.88 14.69 15.47
N ASP A 39 -4.72 15.10 14.22
CA ASP A 39 -5.45 14.55 13.08
C ASP A 39 -4.51 14.43 11.88
N ASN A 40 -4.91 13.67 10.87
CA ASN A 40 -4.20 13.56 9.62
C ASN A 40 -5.15 13.49 8.43
N VAL A 41 -4.81 14.23 7.39
CA VAL A 41 -5.46 14.12 6.08
C VAL A 41 -4.41 13.78 5.05
N PHE A 42 -4.81 13.04 4.02
CA PHE A 42 -3.95 12.75 2.88
C PHE A 42 -4.71 13.04 1.59
N GLU A 43 -3.97 13.42 0.55
CA GLU A 43 -4.48 13.47 -0.82
C GLU A 43 -3.60 12.58 -1.71
N PRO A 44 -4.17 11.62 -2.46
CA PRO A 44 -3.43 10.85 -3.43
C PRO A 44 -2.79 11.78 -4.48
N SER A 45 -1.51 11.60 -4.79
CA SER A 45 -0.78 12.52 -5.68
C SER A 45 -1.14 12.35 -7.15
N GLU A 46 -1.60 11.15 -7.54
CA GLU A 46 -1.97 10.79 -8.91
C GLU A 46 -3.47 10.47 -8.99
N PRO A 47 -4.15 10.73 -10.13
CA PRO A 47 -5.54 10.33 -10.34
C PRO A 47 -5.74 8.83 -10.10
N CYS A 48 -6.83 8.47 -9.42
CA CYS A 48 -7.18 7.08 -9.14
C CYS A 48 -8.68 6.84 -9.28
N GLU A 49 -9.03 5.57 -9.47
CA GLU A 49 -10.42 5.14 -9.45
C GLU A 49 -10.89 4.97 -8.00
N LYS A 50 -11.79 5.85 -7.53
CA LYS A 50 -12.36 5.74 -6.18
C LYS A 50 -13.47 4.70 -6.17
N CYS A 51 -13.29 3.64 -5.40
CA CYS A 51 -14.26 2.56 -5.20
C CYS A 51 -14.81 2.57 -3.77
N THR A 52 -16.02 2.06 -3.57
CA THR A 52 -16.54 1.75 -2.24
C THR A 52 -16.23 0.30 -1.89
N VAL A 53 -15.69 0.09 -0.69
CA VAL A 53 -15.48 -1.24 -0.13
C VAL A 53 -16.83 -1.86 0.22
N ILE A 54 -17.12 -3.04 -0.31
CA ILE A 54 -18.41 -3.74 -0.15
C ILE A 54 -18.38 -4.88 0.86
N LYS A 55 -17.18 -5.25 1.32
CA LYS A 55 -16.92 -6.37 2.23
C LYS A 55 -15.68 -6.08 3.06
N ASP A 56 -15.75 -6.37 4.35
CA ASP A 56 -14.61 -6.23 5.26
C ASP A 56 -13.47 -7.17 4.85
N TYR A 57 -12.25 -6.69 5.00
CA TYR A 57 -11.05 -7.51 4.84
C TYR A 57 -10.04 -7.16 5.92
N THR A 58 -9.56 -8.19 6.61
CA THR A 58 -8.51 -8.07 7.61
C THR A 58 -7.27 -8.77 7.07
N ALA A 59 -6.21 -8.01 6.84
CA ALA A 59 -4.92 -8.54 6.42
C ALA A 59 -4.33 -9.42 7.53
N ALA A 60 -3.94 -10.64 7.19
CA ALA A 60 -3.36 -11.59 8.15
C ALA A 60 -1.87 -11.34 8.43
N ARG A 61 -1.20 -10.48 7.64
CA ARG A 61 0.26 -10.30 7.66
C ARG A 61 0.65 -8.84 7.86
N HIS A 62 1.72 -8.65 8.62
CA HIS A 62 2.49 -7.42 8.61
C HIS A 62 3.44 -7.47 7.40
N TYR A 63 3.53 -6.38 6.65
CA TYR A 63 4.38 -6.33 5.47
C TYR A 63 5.86 -6.50 5.84
N SER A 64 6.67 -7.01 4.90
CA SER A 64 8.12 -6.93 5.01
C SER A 64 8.61 -5.76 4.16
N TYR A 65 9.36 -4.85 4.78
CA TYR A 65 9.97 -3.72 4.08
C TYR A 65 10.89 -4.23 2.97
N LEU A 66 10.74 -3.64 1.77
CA LEU A 66 11.60 -3.91 0.64
C LEU A 66 12.37 -2.64 0.25
N ASP A 67 13.70 -2.69 0.40
CA ASP A 67 14.59 -1.65 -0.09
C ASP A 67 14.75 -1.79 -1.60
N TYR A 68 14.07 -0.94 -2.37
CA TYR A 68 14.03 -1.06 -3.83
C TYR A 68 15.41 -0.89 -4.49
N GLU A 69 16.33 -0.17 -3.87
CA GLU A 69 17.68 0.07 -4.41
C GLU A 69 18.62 -1.12 -4.16
N LYS A 70 18.35 -1.90 -3.11
CA LYS A 70 19.21 -3.02 -2.69
C LYS A 70 18.60 -4.40 -2.89
N SER A 71 17.32 -4.49 -3.24
CA SER A 71 16.62 -5.75 -3.38
C SER A 71 17.21 -6.63 -4.47
N ASP A 72 17.42 -7.91 -4.18
CA ASP A 72 17.69 -8.95 -5.17
C ASP A 72 16.73 -10.12 -4.89
N LEU A 73 15.62 -10.13 -5.61
CA LEU A 73 14.50 -11.04 -5.37
C LEU A 73 14.74 -12.38 -6.10
N GLU A 74 14.79 -13.47 -5.33
CA GLU A 74 14.67 -14.83 -5.85
C GLU A 74 13.19 -15.18 -6.04
N ILE A 75 12.79 -15.53 -7.27
CA ILE A 75 11.42 -15.98 -7.57
C ILE A 75 11.25 -17.44 -7.12
N LEU A 76 10.31 -17.67 -6.21
CA LEU A 76 9.97 -19.00 -5.67
C LEU A 76 8.75 -19.61 -6.37
N GLY A 77 7.86 -18.79 -6.92
CA GLY A 77 6.67 -19.25 -7.62
C GLY A 77 5.74 -18.11 -8.03
N LYS A 78 4.77 -18.40 -8.88
CA LYS A 78 3.76 -17.45 -9.33
C LYS A 78 2.37 -18.09 -9.22
N SER A 79 1.42 -17.35 -8.67
CA SER A 79 0.03 -17.77 -8.56
C SER A 79 -0.87 -16.54 -8.42
N ASP A 80 -2.02 -16.54 -9.09
CA ASP A 80 -3.07 -15.53 -8.89
C ASP A 80 -2.63 -14.07 -9.09
N GLY A 81 -1.70 -13.83 -10.02
CA GLY A 81 -1.13 -12.50 -10.28
C GLY A 81 -0.22 -11.98 -9.16
N LEU A 82 0.17 -12.85 -8.22
CA LEU A 82 1.21 -12.63 -7.23
C LEU A 82 2.44 -13.49 -7.53
N VAL A 83 3.59 -12.97 -7.12
CA VAL A 83 4.88 -13.66 -7.17
C VAL A 83 5.33 -13.90 -5.75
N SER A 84 5.60 -15.15 -5.41
CA SER A 84 6.28 -15.51 -4.17
C SER A 84 7.77 -15.32 -4.36
N VAL A 85 8.39 -14.54 -3.49
CA VAL A 85 9.80 -14.20 -3.56
C VAL A 85 10.50 -14.37 -2.24
N ARG A 86 11.82 -14.53 -2.30
CA ARG A 86 12.75 -14.29 -1.19
C ARG A 86 13.66 -13.14 -1.56
N ASP A 87 13.70 -12.11 -0.73
CA ASP A 87 14.71 -11.07 -0.86
C ASP A 87 16.04 -11.59 -0.31
N LYS A 88 17.07 -11.70 -1.17
CA LYS A 88 18.38 -12.18 -0.74
C LYS A 88 19.11 -11.19 0.16
N HIS A 89 18.73 -9.91 0.15
CA HIS A 89 19.34 -8.89 0.99
C HIS A 89 18.88 -9.01 2.44
N SER A 90 17.57 -8.98 2.69
CA SER A 90 17.00 -9.10 4.04
C SER A 90 16.80 -10.54 4.52
N GLY A 91 16.77 -11.52 3.60
CA GLY A 91 16.40 -12.91 3.88
C GLY A 91 14.90 -13.14 4.03
N ASN A 92 14.08 -12.08 4.02
CA ASN A 92 12.63 -12.18 4.16
C ASN A 92 11.99 -12.78 2.91
N SER A 93 10.87 -13.46 3.10
CA SER A 93 10.07 -14.02 2.01
C SER A 93 8.63 -13.52 2.11
N GLY A 94 7.97 -13.35 0.97
CA GLY A 94 6.60 -12.84 0.93
C GLY A 94 6.05 -12.81 -0.48
N LEU A 95 4.91 -12.14 -0.64
CA LEU A 95 4.21 -11.98 -1.91
C LEU A 95 4.34 -10.55 -2.43
N ILE A 96 4.49 -10.41 -3.73
CA ILE A 96 4.47 -9.13 -4.45
C ILE A 96 3.58 -9.26 -5.68
N LEU A 97 2.93 -8.17 -6.10
CA LEU A 97 2.19 -8.16 -7.36
C LEU A 97 3.14 -8.37 -8.54
N GLU A 98 2.73 -9.17 -9.52
CA GLU A 98 3.58 -9.49 -10.67
C GLU A 98 4.02 -8.26 -11.46
N ASN A 99 3.18 -7.24 -11.57
CA ASN A 99 3.52 -5.97 -12.23
C ASN A 99 4.37 -5.02 -11.38
N TYR A 100 4.68 -5.39 -10.14
CA TYR A 100 5.51 -4.62 -9.22
C TYR A 100 6.87 -5.29 -8.98
N ILE A 101 7.25 -6.24 -9.84
CA ILE A 101 8.58 -6.87 -9.86
C ILE A 101 9.11 -6.92 -11.29
N ALA A 102 10.37 -6.57 -11.49
CA ALA A 102 11.05 -6.75 -12.77
C ALA A 102 12.55 -6.89 -12.60
N GLN A 103 13.20 -7.44 -13.61
CA GLN A 103 14.66 -7.45 -13.69
C GLN A 103 15.17 -6.07 -14.11
N TRP A 104 16.16 -5.53 -13.40
CA TRP A 104 16.79 -4.25 -13.71
C TRP A 104 18.07 -4.46 -14.54
N GLY A 105 18.72 -3.37 -14.94
CA GLY A 105 19.90 -3.41 -15.81
C GLY A 105 21.14 -4.10 -15.22
N ASP A 106 21.15 -4.33 -13.91
CA ASP A 106 22.15 -5.12 -13.19
C ASP A 106 21.89 -6.63 -13.21
N GLY A 107 20.74 -7.06 -13.75
CA GLY A 107 20.33 -8.47 -13.81
C GLY A 107 19.63 -8.97 -12.53
N HIS A 108 19.46 -8.14 -11.51
CA HIS A 108 18.73 -8.48 -10.29
C HIS A 108 17.23 -8.22 -10.47
N TYR A 109 16.38 -8.98 -9.76
CA TYR A 109 14.96 -8.67 -9.68
C TYR A 109 14.71 -7.70 -8.54
N HIS A 110 14.07 -6.58 -8.84
CA HIS A 110 13.69 -5.56 -7.86
C HIS A 110 12.18 -5.46 -7.75
N GLY A 111 11.71 -5.04 -6.57
CA GLY A 111 10.30 -4.78 -6.32
C GLY A 111 10.03 -3.31 -6.00
N TRP A 112 8.88 -2.81 -6.44
CA TRP A 112 8.46 -1.41 -6.20
C TRP A 112 7.56 -1.24 -4.97
N THR A 113 7.11 -2.33 -4.36
CA THR A 113 6.28 -2.33 -3.15
C THR A 113 6.85 -3.28 -2.10
N ASN A 114 6.48 -3.06 -0.83
CA ASN A 114 6.79 -3.97 0.26
C ASN A 114 6.17 -5.36 -0.01
N LEU A 115 6.81 -6.41 0.52
CA LEU A 115 6.27 -7.76 0.43
C LEU A 115 5.10 -7.91 1.39
N ASP A 116 4.09 -8.68 1.01
CA ASP A 116 2.86 -8.88 1.77
C ASP A 116 2.18 -7.55 2.18
N ALA A 117 2.25 -6.54 1.31
CA ALA A 117 1.62 -5.24 1.52
C ALA A 117 0.08 -5.31 1.40
N PHE A 118 -0.57 -6.13 2.21
CA PHE A 118 -2.03 -6.21 2.33
C PHE A 118 -2.51 -5.22 3.40
N VAL A 119 -3.62 -4.52 3.15
CA VAL A 119 -4.18 -3.52 4.08
C VAL A 119 -5.56 -3.94 4.57
N CYS A 120 -5.91 -3.53 5.78
CA CYS A 120 -7.23 -3.75 6.34
C CYS A 120 -8.22 -2.72 5.77
N VAL A 121 -9.44 -3.15 5.46
CA VAL A 121 -10.53 -2.27 5.04
C VAL A 121 -11.85 -2.71 5.64
N ASN A 122 -12.72 -1.75 5.91
CA ASN A 122 -14.10 -1.97 6.37
C ASN A 122 -15.09 -1.62 5.26
N LYS A 123 -16.20 -2.33 5.23
CA LYS A 123 -17.33 -2.04 4.34
C LYS A 123 -17.79 -0.60 4.51
N GLY A 124 -17.97 0.08 3.39
CA GLY A 124 -18.37 1.48 3.31
C GLY A 124 -17.19 2.46 3.18
N GLU A 125 -15.95 2.02 3.43
CA GLU A 125 -14.77 2.85 3.22
C GLU A 125 -14.54 3.12 1.72
N THR A 126 -13.90 4.25 1.45
CA THR A 126 -13.36 4.55 0.12
C THR A 126 -12.00 3.89 -0.06
N PHE A 127 -11.78 3.29 -1.23
CA PHE A 127 -10.49 2.77 -1.64
C PHE A 127 -10.10 3.36 -3.01
N CYS A 128 -8.94 3.99 -3.07
CA CYS A 128 -8.40 4.66 -4.25
C CYS A 128 -7.53 3.66 -5.03
N VAL A 129 -8.03 3.17 -6.16
CA VAL A 129 -7.38 2.08 -6.91
C VAL A 129 -6.44 2.62 -7.99
N TYR A 130 -5.20 2.11 -7.98
CA TYR A 130 -4.19 2.38 -9.01
C TYR A 130 -3.95 1.19 -9.94
N TYR A 131 -4.18 -0.01 -9.44
CA TYR A 131 -3.98 -1.24 -10.21
C TYR A 131 -4.98 -2.31 -9.81
N LYS A 132 -5.41 -3.13 -10.77
CA LYS A 132 -6.30 -4.28 -10.57
C LYS A 132 -5.76 -5.45 -11.39
N ASN A 133 -5.81 -6.65 -10.81
CA ASN A 133 -5.75 -7.91 -11.56
C ASN A 133 -7.03 -8.71 -11.29
N GLU A 134 -7.08 -9.98 -11.68
CA GLU A 134 -8.27 -10.82 -11.51
C GLU A 134 -8.64 -11.12 -10.04
N LYS A 135 -7.71 -10.96 -9.10
CA LYS A 135 -7.89 -11.34 -7.68
C LYS A 135 -7.66 -10.21 -6.68
N TYR A 136 -6.96 -9.15 -7.05
CA TYR A 136 -6.51 -8.11 -6.13
C TYR A 136 -6.61 -6.71 -6.75
N CYS A 137 -6.85 -5.73 -5.89
CA CYS A 137 -6.65 -4.30 -6.14
C CYS A 137 -5.43 -3.83 -5.37
N TYR A 138 -4.67 -2.90 -5.94
CA TYR A 138 -3.62 -2.16 -5.24
C TYR A 138 -3.96 -0.67 -5.25
N GLY A 139 -3.80 -0.03 -4.10
CA GLY A 139 -4.30 1.31 -3.89
C GLY A 139 -4.05 1.86 -2.50
N ILE A 140 -4.81 2.91 -2.18
CA ILE A 140 -4.76 3.58 -0.89
C ILE A 140 -6.12 3.39 -0.19
N ALA A 141 -6.08 2.83 1.02
CA ALA A 141 -7.25 2.70 1.88
C ALA A 141 -7.66 4.05 2.49
N GLN A 142 -8.89 4.16 3.00
CA GLN A 142 -9.35 5.36 3.70
C GLN A 142 -8.49 5.72 4.93
N SER A 143 -7.77 4.74 5.50
CA SER A 143 -6.78 4.96 6.57
C SER A 143 -5.52 5.71 6.11
N GLY A 144 -5.29 5.83 4.80
CA GLY A 144 -4.05 6.33 4.20
C GLY A 144 -2.97 5.26 4.02
N GLU A 145 -3.25 4.01 4.39
CA GLU A 145 -2.33 2.90 4.15
C GLU A 145 -2.32 2.49 2.67
N VAL A 146 -1.12 2.26 2.15
CA VAL A 146 -0.89 1.84 0.76
C VAL A 146 -0.70 0.33 0.72
N GLY A 147 -1.47 -0.36 -0.11
CA GLY A 147 -1.32 -1.79 -0.28
C GLY A 147 -2.42 -2.43 -1.11
N MET A 148 -2.57 -3.73 -0.95
CA MET A 148 -3.49 -4.54 -1.72
C MET A 148 -4.63 -5.11 -0.87
N ILE A 149 -5.78 -5.25 -1.52
CA ILE A 149 -6.96 -5.92 -0.99
C ILE A 149 -7.50 -6.90 -2.04
N PRO A 150 -8.22 -7.96 -1.65
CA PRO A 150 -8.91 -8.81 -2.60
C PRO A 150 -9.88 -8.01 -3.49
N LEU A 151 -9.95 -8.35 -4.79
CA LEU A 151 -10.82 -7.67 -5.76
C LEU A 151 -12.29 -7.75 -5.37
N ASP A 152 -12.73 -8.85 -4.74
CA ASP A 152 -14.10 -9.05 -4.27
C ASP A 152 -14.49 -8.11 -3.11
N CYS A 153 -13.55 -7.33 -2.57
CA CYS A 153 -13.80 -6.32 -1.56
C CYS A 153 -14.29 -4.99 -2.14
N VAL A 154 -14.18 -4.77 -3.45
CA VAL A 154 -14.66 -3.54 -4.10
C VAL A 154 -15.71 -3.83 -5.17
N ALA A 155 -16.69 -2.94 -5.32
CA ALA A 155 -17.64 -3.03 -6.41
C ALA A 155 -16.96 -2.61 -7.73
N VAL A 156 -16.78 -3.55 -8.65
CA VAL A 156 -16.36 -3.22 -10.02
C VAL A 156 -17.57 -2.68 -10.77
N PHE A 157 -17.58 -1.37 -11.08
CA PHE A 157 -18.46 -0.88 -12.13
C PHE A 157 -17.95 -1.44 -13.45
N LYS A 158 -18.60 -2.51 -13.94
CA LYS A 158 -18.51 -2.83 -15.37
C LYS A 158 -19.24 -1.72 -16.10
N GLU A 159 -18.52 -0.73 -16.63
CA GLU A 159 -19.07 0.03 -17.73
C GLU A 159 -19.39 -0.98 -18.84
N LYS A 160 -20.68 -1.28 -19.00
CA LYS A 160 -21.18 -1.88 -20.22
C LYS A 160 -20.99 -0.83 -21.29
N TYR A 161 -19.96 -0.98 -22.11
CA TYR A 161 -19.99 -0.38 -23.44
C TYR A 161 -21.28 -0.87 -24.11
N VAL A 162 -22.19 0.06 -24.38
CA VAL A 162 -23.39 -0.12 -25.22
C VAL A 162 -22.99 0.14 -26.65
#